data_AF-A0A3D2L462-F1
#
_entry.id   AF-A0A3D2L462-F1
#
_cell.length_a   1.000
_cell.length_b   1.000
_cell.length_c   1.000
_cell.angle_alpha   90.00
_cell.angle_beta   90.00
_cell.angle_gamma   90.00
#
_symmetry.space_group_name_H-M   'P 1'
#
loop_
_entity.id
_entity.type
_entity.pdbx_description
1 polymer ?
#
loop_
_entity_poly.entity_id
_entity_poly.type
_entity_poly.pdbx_seq_one_letter_code
_entity_poly.pdbx_strand_id
1 'polypeptide(L)' 'MGRTKPVTIGDIEDALDIAARVVDLFGFRYWPIFERLEAELECRASREARLNARLNRLVTDQSPVSKARTGQRTLTQ' A
#
# COMPACT_ATOMS: atom_id res chain seq x y z
N MET A 1 -2.06 -26.79 -17.89
CA MET A 1 -1.44 -25.86 -16.91
C MET A 1 -2.40 -24.70 -16.69
N GLY A 2 -3.15 -24.70 -15.58
CA GLY A 2 -4.09 -23.62 -15.29
C GLY A 2 -3.33 -22.32 -15.02
N ARG A 3 -3.71 -21.21 -15.67
CA ARG A 3 -3.11 -19.90 -15.40
C ARG A 3 -3.59 -19.46 -14.01
N THR A 4 -2.74 -19.55 -13.00
CA THR A 4 -3.01 -18.98 -11.69
C THR A 4 -2.89 -17.47 -11.81
N LYS A 5 -4.01 -16.77 -11.70
CA LYS A 5 -4.00 -15.31 -11.61
C LYS A 5 -3.30 -14.91 -10.30
N PRO A 6 -2.51 -13.83 -10.29
CA PRO A 6 -1.96 -13.31 -9.05
C PRO A 6 -3.09 -12.95 -8.10
N VAL A 7 -3.01 -13.43 -6.86
CA VAL A 7 -3.97 -13.11 -5.80
C VAL A 7 -3.87 -11.62 -5.51
N THR A 8 -4.99 -10.93 -5.56
CA THR A 8 -5.12 -9.49 -5.29
C THR A 8 -5.39 -9.22 -3.81
N ILE A 9 -5.42 -7.94 -3.41
CA ILE A 9 -5.86 -7.54 -2.06
C ILE A 9 -7.35 -7.87 -1.87
N GLY A 10 -8.18 -7.54 -2.85
CA GLY A 10 -9.62 -7.83 -2.80
C GLY A 10 -9.92 -9.32 -2.64
N ASP A 11 -9.14 -10.21 -3.27
CA ASP A 11 -9.31 -11.66 -3.08
C ASP A 11 -9.07 -12.09 -1.61
N ILE A 12 -8.24 -11.38 -0.86
CA ILE A 12 -7.98 -11.66 0.56
C ILE A 12 -9.10 -11.08 1.44
N GLU A 13 -9.61 -9.89 1.10
CA GLU A 13 -10.76 -9.28 1.78
C GLU A 13 -12.01 -10.17 1.61
N ASP A 14 -12.28 -10.65 0.40
CA ASP A 14 -13.37 -11.59 0.12
C ASP A 14 -13.21 -12.90 0.93
N ALA A 15 -11.96 -13.40 1.04
CA ALA A 15 -11.68 -14.59 1.83
C ALA A 15 -11.87 -14.35 3.34
N LEU A 16 -11.57 -13.15 3.85
CA LEU A 16 -11.82 -12.75 5.23
C LEU A 16 -13.31 -12.72 5.53
N ASP A 17 -14.13 -12.17 4.64
CA ASP A 17 -15.59 -12.15 4.78
C ASP A 17 -16.17 -13.57 4.88
N ILE A 18 -15.64 -14.50 4.07
CA ILE A 18 -16.01 -15.91 4.13
C ILE A 18 -15.56 -16.52 5.45
N ALA A 19 -14.31 -16.29 5.86
CA ALA A 19 -13.75 -16.83 7.10
C ALA A 19 -14.51 -16.32 8.34
N ALA A 20 -14.93 -15.06 8.37
CA ALA A 20 -15.76 -14.50 9.45
C ALA A 20 -17.08 -15.26 9.59
N ARG A 21 -17.77 -15.53 8.47
CA ARG A 21 -19.01 -16.33 8.47
C ARG A 21 -18.76 -17.76 8.96
N VAL A 22 -17.63 -18.36 8.59
CA VAL A 22 -17.28 -19.71 9.06
C VAL A 22 -17.02 -19.71 10.57
N VAL A 23 -16.33 -18.70 11.10
CA VAL A 23 -16.12 -18.54 12.54
C VAL A 23 -17.45 -18.34 13.27
N ASP A 24 -18.35 -17.51 12.74
CA ASP A 24 -19.67 -17.28 13.32
C ASP A 24 -20.52 -18.55 13.37
N LEU A 25 -20.51 -19.33 12.28
CA LEU A 25 -21.32 -20.56 12.16
C LEU A 25 -20.75 -21.76 12.92
N PHE A 26 -19.43 -21.92 12.96
CA PHE A 26 -18.78 -23.14 13.45
C PHE A 26 -17.82 -22.89 14.63
N GLY A 27 -17.77 -21.65 15.13
CA GLY A 27 -16.99 -21.23 16.28
C GLY A 27 -15.51 -20.99 15.99
N PHE A 28 -14.80 -20.62 17.06
CA PHE A 28 -13.40 -20.19 17.02
C PHE A 28 -12.36 -21.23 16.60
N ARG A 29 -12.76 -22.49 16.29
CA ARG A 29 -11.84 -23.46 15.69
C ARG A 29 -11.26 -22.97 14.36
N TYR A 30 -11.99 -22.12 13.64
CA TYR A 30 -11.57 -21.53 12.37
C TYR A 30 -10.92 -20.15 12.54
N TRP A 31 -10.77 -19.68 13.78
CA TRP A 31 -10.06 -18.43 14.07
C TRP A 31 -8.63 -18.38 13.49
N PRO A 32 -7.83 -19.47 13.52
CA PRO A 32 -6.46 -19.42 13.00
C PRO A 32 -6.36 -19.10 11.50
N ILE A 33 -7.36 -19.46 10.69
CA ILE A 33 -7.35 -19.08 9.26
C ILE A 33 -7.74 -17.62 9.07
N PHE A 34 -8.67 -17.12 9.87
CA PHE A 34 -9.07 -15.71 9.87
C PHE A 34 -7.87 -14.82 10.22
N GLU A 35 -7.18 -15.09 11.34
CA GLU A 35 -5.98 -14.34 11.75
C GLU A 35 -4.88 -14.36 10.69
N ARG A 36 -4.69 -15.50 10.03
CA ARG A 36 -3.68 -15.63 8.98
C ARG A 36 -4.00 -14.76 7.76
N LEU A 37 -5.27 -14.64 7.40
CA LEU A 37 -5.70 -13.77 6.31
C LEU A 37 -5.57 -12.29 6.69
N GLU A 38 -5.87 -11.92 7.94
CA GLU A 38 -5.63 -10.54 8.44
C GLU A 38 -4.14 -10.18 8.37
N ALA A 39 -3.26 -11.06 8.84
CA ALA A 39 -1.82 -10.84 8.81
C ALA A 39 -1.27 -10.72 7.38
N GLU A 40 -1.78 -11.52 6.43
CA GLU A 40 -1.39 -11.42 5.02
C GLU A 40 -1.88 -10.10 4.40
N LEU A 41 -3.12 -9.68 4.71
CA LEU A 41 -3.67 -8.41 4.25
C LEU A 41 -2.81 -7.23 4.72
N GLU A 42 -2.49 -7.18 6.01
CA GLU A 42 -1.62 -6.16 6.61
C GLU A 42 -0.22 -6.17 5.96
N CYS A 43 0.38 -7.34 5.80
CA CYS A 43 1.70 -7.48 5.18
C CYS A 43 1.73 -6.91 3.76
N ARG A 44 0.70 -7.18 2.96
CA ARG A 44 0.58 -6.65 1.59
C ARG A 44 0.36 -5.15 1.57
N ALA A 45 -0.56 -4.64 2.38
CA ALA A 45 -0.80 -3.21 2.50
C ALA A 45 0.48 -2.47 2.92
N SER A 46 1.22 -3.00 3.91
CA SER A 46 2.51 -2.47 4.36
C SER A 46 3.58 -2.51 3.26
N ARG A 47 3.63 -3.58 2.46
CA ARG A 47 4.55 -3.68 1.33
C ARG A 47 4.25 -2.63 0.26
N GLU A 48 2.98 -2.45 -0.10
CA GLU A 48 2.56 -1.45 -1.09
C GLU A 48 2.80 -0.02 -0.59
N ALA A 49 2.47 0.27 0.67
CA ALA A 49 2.73 1.57 1.28
C ALA A 49 4.22 1.93 1.26
N ARG A 50 5.10 0.98 1.62
CA ARG A 50 6.56 1.18 1.57
C ARG A 50 7.06 1.42 0.15
N LEU A 51 6.55 0.66 -0.83
CA LEU A 51 6.92 0.83 -2.23
C LEU A 51 6.50 2.22 -2.74
N ASN A 52 5.24 2.59 -2.53
CA ASN A 52 4.69 3.88 -2.94
C ASN A 52 5.42 5.04 -2.29
N ALA A 53 5.75 4.94 -1.00
CA ALA A 53 6.54 5.96 -0.30
C ALA A 53 7.93 6.18 -0.94
N ARG A 54 8.56 5.13 -1.48
CA ARG A 54 9.86 5.26 -2.16
C ARG A 54 9.72 5.78 -3.58
N LEU A 55 8.73 5.31 -4.34
CA LEU A 55 8.46 5.83 -5.68
C LEU A 55 8.11 7.32 -5.64
N ASN A 56 7.24 7.74 -4.70
CA ASN A 56 6.88 9.16 -4.55
C ASN A 56 8.07 10.03 -4.18
N ARG A 57 8.99 9.54 -3.32
CA ARG A 57 10.22 10.26 -2.99
C ARG A 57 11.08 10.50 -4.24
N LEU A 58 11.23 9.49 -5.10
CA LEU A 58 12.01 9.60 -6.33
C LEU A 58 11.38 10.59 -7.33
N VAL A 59 10.04 10.64 -7.38
CA VAL A 59 9.32 11.64 -8.20
C VAL A 59 9.56 13.06 -7.67
N THR A 60 9.52 13.25 -6.34
CA THR A 60 9.72 14.58 -5.73
C THR A 60 11.16 15.09 -5.87
N ASP A 61 12.16 14.21 -5.86
CA ASP A 61 13.59 14.57 -6.01
C ASP A 61 13.94 15.00 -7.46
N GLN A 62 13.16 14.56 -8.46
CA GLN A 62 13.32 14.94 -9.86
C GLN A 62 12.60 16.25 -10.25
N SER A 63 11.95 16.94 -9.30
CA SER A 63 11.40 18.27 -9.57
C SER A 63 12.55 19.27 -9.76
N PRO A 64 12.64 19.98 -10.90
CA PRO A 64 13.78 20.82 -11.19
C PRO A 64 13.81 21.98 -10.20
N VAL A 65 15.00 22.16 -9.61
CA VAL A 65 15.38 23.41 -8.98
C VAL A 65 15.37 24.50 -10.05
N SER A 66 14.21 25.12 -10.27
CA SER A 66 14.11 26.35 -11.04
C SER A 66 14.81 27.45 -10.25
N LYS A 67 16.07 27.66 -10.64
CA LYS A 67 16.89 28.83 -10.37
C LYS A 67 16.02 30.10 -10.27
N ALA A 68 15.93 30.66 -9.07
CA ALA A 68 15.75 32.09 -8.90
C ALA A 68 17.10 32.68 -8.47
N ARG A 69 18.05 32.75 -9.41
CA ARG A 69 19.23 33.61 -9.28
C ARG A 69 19.17 34.66 -10.40
N THR A 70 19.26 35.91 -9.97
CA THR A 70 19.67 37.11 -10.73
C THR A 70 18.57 37.99 -11.31
N GLY A 71 18.34 39.11 -10.63
CA GLY A 71 17.94 40.41 -11.18
C GLY A 71 18.35 41.49 -10.17
N GLN A 72 19.60 41.94 -10.18
CA GLN A 72 20.06 43.20 -10.78
C GLN A 72 19.50 44.50 -10.16
N ARG A 73 20.44 45.24 -9.53
CA ARG A 73 20.75 46.68 -9.66
C ARG A 73 19.79 47.77 -9.11
N THR A 74 20.41 48.59 -8.24
CA THR A 74 20.36 50.07 -8.10
C THR A 74 19.07 50.73 -7.64
N LEU A 75 19.13 51.52 -6.54
CA LEU A 75 19.37 52.97 -6.62
C LEU A 75 19.49 53.59 -5.21
N THR A 76 20.49 54.44 -5.07
CA THR A 76 20.79 55.39 -3.98
C THR A 76 19.65 56.38 -3.77
N GLN A 77 19.32 56.70 -2.52
CA GLN A 77 19.22 58.08 -2.07
C GLN A 77 19.48 58.18 -0.57
#